data_AF-A0AA88W7X0-F1
#
_entry.id   AF-A0AA88W7X0-F1
#
_cell.length_a   1.000
_cell.length_b   1.000
_cell.length_c   1.000
_cell.angle_alpha   90.00
_cell.angle_beta   90.00
_cell.angle_gamma   90.00
#
_symmetry.space_group_name_H-M   'P 1'
#
loop_
_entity.id
_entity.type
_entity.pdbx_description
1 polymer ?
#
loop_
_entity_poly.entity_id
_entity_poly.type
_entity_poly.pdbx_seq_one_letter_code
_entity_poly.pdbx_strand_id
1 'polypeptide(L)'
;MKYDSVRPVVYNFTYLLKVCGDSADLVRVMNSLISMYSKCKKVDIAAKLFEDLPFRTLVSWNAMILGYAQNGHITEALNHF
;
A
#
# COMPACT_ATOMS: atom_id res chain seq x y z
N MET A 1 17.62 -15.82 -4.34
CA MET A 1 17.26 -14.56 -5.02
C MET A 1 16.01 -14.79 -5.88
N LYS A 2 14.81 -14.57 -5.33
CA LYS A 2 13.58 -14.51 -6.15
C LYS A 2 13.35 -13.04 -6.50
N TYR A 3 13.63 -12.71 -7.75
CA TYR A 3 13.24 -11.45 -8.38
C TYR A 3 11.73 -11.50 -8.62
N ASP A 4 10.93 -10.94 -7.71
CA ASP A 4 9.55 -10.59 -8.06
C ASP A 4 9.58 -9.34 -8.93
N SER A 5 9.08 -9.48 -10.14
CA SER A 5 9.03 -8.51 -11.24
C SER A 5 8.19 -7.24 -10.98
N VAL A 6 7.97 -6.87 -9.71
CA VAL A 6 7.19 -5.68 -9.29
C VAL A 6 8.07 -4.62 -8.61
N ARG A 7 9.36 -4.92 -8.35
CA ARG A 7 10.20 -4.12 -7.44
C ARG A 7 10.82 -2.80 -7.95
N PRO A 8 10.93 -2.47 -9.25
CA PRO A 8 11.54 -1.19 -9.63
C PRO A 8 10.59 0.03 -9.57
N VAL A 9 9.34 -0.12 -9.98
CA VAL A 9 8.48 1.05 -10.27
C VAL A 9 8.00 1.74 -9.00
N VAL A 10 7.57 0.96 -8.01
CA VAL A 10 7.08 1.49 -6.73
C VAL A 10 8.18 2.23 -5.97
N TYR A 11 9.39 1.67 -5.91
CA TYR A 11 10.53 2.29 -5.22
C TYR A 11 11.01 3.55 -5.94
N ASN A 12 11.08 3.53 -7.28
CA ASN A 12 11.43 4.74 -8.03
C ASN A 12 10.39 5.83 -7.83
N PHE A 13 9.09 5.50 -7.84
CA PHE A 13 8.03 6.50 -7.67
C PHE A 13 7.99 7.06 -6.25
N THR A 14 8.17 6.22 -5.23
CA THR A 14 8.25 6.67 -3.82
C THR A 14 9.51 7.49 -3.55
N TYR A 15 10.64 7.15 -4.17
CA TYR A 15 11.87 7.95 -4.10
C TYR A 15 11.68 9.31 -4.78
N LEU A 16 11.12 9.35 -5.98
CA LEU A 16 10.83 10.60 -6.70
C LEU A 16 9.85 11.49 -5.93
N LEU A 17 8.80 10.91 -5.35
CA LEU A 17 7.86 11.65 -4.51
C LEU A 17 8.51 12.21 -3.24
N LYS A 18 9.45 11.48 -2.62
CA LYS A 18 10.23 12.03 -1.50
C LYS A 18 11.15 13.18 -1.92
N VAL A 19 11.63 13.18 -3.16
CA VAL A 19 12.53 14.21 -3.69
C VAL A 19 11.77 15.48 -4.11
N CYS A 20 10.54 15.33 -4.62
CA CYS A 20 9.79 16.45 -5.23
C CYS A 20 8.49 16.84 -4.50
N GLY A 21 7.91 15.95 -3.69
CA GLY A 21 6.62 16.15 -3.02
C GLY A 21 6.75 16.20 -1.50
N ASP A 22 5.70 16.69 -0.85
CA ASP A 22 5.63 16.65 0.61
C ASP A 22 5.20 15.26 1.13
N SER A 23 5.22 15.11 2.45
CA SER A 23 4.89 13.83 3.08
C SER A 23 3.42 13.45 2.89
N ALA A 24 2.52 14.41 2.66
CA ALA A 24 1.10 14.16 2.43
C ALA A 24 0.84 13.66 0.99
N ASP A 25 1.56 14.18 0.00
CA ASP A 25 1.50 13.70 -1.39
C ASP A 25 1.90 12.23 -1.50
N LEU A 26 2.96 11.83 -0.80
CA LEU A 26 3.37 10.44 -0.70
C LEU A 26 2.23 9.56 -0.17
N VAL A 27 1.60 9.95 0.95
CA VAL A 27 0.50 9.19 1.55
C VAL A 27 -0.69 9.06 0.61
N ARG A 28 -1.05 10.14 -0.11
CA ARG A 28 -2.17 10.12 -1.08
C ARG A 28 -1.92 9.13 -2.22
N VAL A 29 -0.71 9.13 -2.77
CA VAL A 29 -0.32 8.20 -3.82
C VAL A 29 -0.32 6.77 -3.29
N MET A 30 0.30 6.53 -2.14
CA MET A 30 0.37 5.19 -1.57
C MET A 30 -1.01 4.63 -1.26
N ASN A 31 -1.94 5.43 -0.71
CA ASN A 31 -3.34 5.02 -0.52
C ASN A 31 -4.02 4.64 -1.85
N SER A 32 -3.75 5.38 -2.93
CA SER A 32 -4.27 5.08 -4.26
C SER A 32 -3.72 3.76 -4.80
N LEU A 33 -2.43 3.50 -4.60
CA LEU A 33 -1.78 2.25 -4.99
C LEU A 33 -2.28 1.06 -4.16
N ILE A 34 -2.45 1.22 -2.84
CA ILE A 34 -3.03 0.21 -1.94
C ILE A 34 -4.41 -0.20 -2.46
N SER A 35 -5.27 0.76 -2.79
CA SER A 35 -6.60 0.47 -3.34
C SER A 35 -6.52 -0.24 -4.70
N MET A 36 -5.61 0.19 -5.59
CA MET A 36 -5.43 -0.42 -6.90
C MET A 36 -4.96 -1.89 -6.80
N TYR A 37 -3.90 -2.15 -6.03
CA TYR A 37 -3.39 -3.51 -5.84
C TYR A 37 -4.41 -4.41 -5.14
N SER A 38 -5.18 -3.89 -4.18
CA SER A 38 -6.27 -4.61 -3.54
C SER A 38 -7.35 -5.05 -4.54
N LYS A 39 -7.77 -4.15 -5.45
CA LYS A 39 -8.73 -4.47 -6.52
C LYS A 39 -8.18 -5.49 -7.52
N CYS A 40 -6.87 -5.50 -7.74
CA CYS A 40 -6.19 -6.47 -8.60
C CYS A 40 -5.88 -7.82 -7.93
N LYS A 41 -6.49 -8.11 -6.77
CA LYS A 41 -6.27 -9.34 -5.99
C LYS A 41 -4.82 -9.56 -5.53
N LYS A 42 -4.07 -8.46 -5.38
CA LYS A 42 -2.66 -8.43 -4.95
C LYS A 42 -2.54 -7.74 -3.58
N VAL A 43 -3.29 -8.26 -2.61
CA VAL A 43 -3.39 -7.67 -1.27
C VAL A 43 -2.07 -7.73 -0.49
N ASP A 44 -1.19 -8.67 -0.83
CA ASP A 44 0.17 -8.79 -0.32
C ASP A 44 1.05 -7.58 -0.69
N ILE A 45 0.91 -7.07 -1.92
CA ILE A 45 1.61 -5.86 -2.36
C ILE A 45 0.97 -4.62 -1.71
N ALA A 46 -0.35 -4.58 -1.61
CA ALA A 46 -1.05 -3.52 -0.90
C ALA A 46 -0.61 -3.43 0.58
N ALA A 47 -0.46 -4.57 1.27
CA ALA A 47 0.03 -4.63 2.64
C ALA A 47 1.45 -4.09 2.78
N LYS A 48 2.37 -4.46 1.87
CA LYS A 48 3.75 -3.92 1.86
C LYS A 48 3.79 -2.41 1.67
N LEU A 49 2.98 -1.88 0.74
CA LEU A 49 2.87 -0.43 0.53
C LEU A 49 2.35 0.29 1.77
N PHE A 50 1.37 -0.33 2.43
CA PHE A 50 0.82 0.17 3.68
C PHE A 50 1.84 0.11 4.82
N GLU A 51 2.71 -0.90 4.83
CA GLU A 51 3.82 -1.02 5.76
C GLU A 51 4.88 0.07 5.57
N ASP A 52 5.21 0.37 4.32
CA ASP A 52 6.20 1.36 3.91
C ASP A 52 5.76 2.82 4.10
N LEU A 53 4.48 3.07 4.43
CA LEU A 53 3.96 4.40 4.72
C LEU A 53 4.69 5.01 5.93
N PRO A 54 5.26 6.23 5.82
CA PRO A 54 5.95 6.88 6.95
C PRO A 54 4.99 7.23 8.10
N PHE A 55 3.73 7.49 7.78
CA PHE A 55 2.63 7.62 8.72
C PHE A 55 1.34 7.17 8.05
N ARG A 56 0.42 6.60 8.83
CA ARG A 56 -0.85 6.06 8.34
C ARG A 56 -1.98 6.97 8.76
N THR A 57 -2.79 7.37 7.80
CA THR A 57 -3.99 8.16 8.03
C THR A 57 -5.20 7.25 8.18
N LEU A 58 -6.33 7.77 8.66
CA LEU A 58 -7.59 7.03 8.67
C LEU A 58 -7.94 6.45 7.29
N VAL A 59 -7.64 7.21 6.23
CA VAL A 59 -7.82 6.75 4.85
C VAL A 59 -6.93 5.54 4.54
N SER A 60 -5.69 5.54 5.03
CA SER A 60 -4.74 4.42 4.85
C SER A 60 -5.26 3.14 5.52
N TRP A 61 -5.70 3.24 6.79
CA TRP A 61 -6.25 2.09 7.53
C TRP A 61 -7.51 1.55 6.84
N ASN A 62 -8.44 2.43 6.49
CA ASN A 62 -9.68 2.04 5.81
C ASN A 62 -9.40 1.37 4.45
N ALA A 63 -8.44 1.90 3.68
CA ALA A 63 -8.05 1.32 2.40
C ALA A 63 -7.49 -0.10 2.59
N MET A 64 -6.67 -0.34 3.61
CA MET A 64 -6.08 -1.65 3.85
C MET A 64 -7.08 -2.66 4.40
N ILE A 65 -7.93 -2.27 5.36
CA ILE A 65 -9.02 -3.11 5.89
C ILE A 65 -9.96 -3.53 4.77
N LEU A 66 -10.40 -2.56 3.94
CA LEU A 66 -11.22 -2.85 2.77
C LEU A 66 -10.49 -3.77 1.79
N GLY A 67 -9.19 -3.56 1.59
CA GLY A 67 -8.36 -4.40 0.74
C GLY A 67 -8.35 -5.86 1.18
N TYR A 68 -8.16 -6.13 2.47
CA TYR A 68 -8.24 -7.49 3.01
C TYR A 68 -9.65 -8.08 2.91
N ALA A 69 -10.69 -7.32 3.25
CA ALA A 69 -12.08 -7.77 3.16
C ALA A 69 -12.47 -8.16 1.71
N GLN A 70 -12.10 -7.34 0.73
CA GLN A 70 -12.33 -7.61 -0.70
C GLN A 70 -11.58 -8.83 -1.24
N ASN A 71 -10.54 -9.27 -0.53
CA ASN A 71 -9.72 -10.41 -0.91
C ASN A 71 -10.03 -11.68 -0.11
N GLY A 72 -10.92 -11.61 0.90
CA GLY A 72 -11.26 -12.75 1.75
C GLY A 72 -10.27 -13.01 2.90
N HIS A 73 -9.39 -12.04 3.19
CA HIS A 73 -8.34 -12.13 4.21
C HIS A 73 -8.76 -11.41 5.51
N ILE A 74 -9.98 -11.69 5.99
CA ILE A 74 -10.56 -10.97 7.14
C ILE A 74 -9.78 -11.26 8.43
N THR A 75 -9.23 -12.47 8.57
CA THR A 75 -8.44 -12.86 9.75
C THR A 75 -7.14 -12.06 9.82
N GLU A 76 -6.46 -11.86 8.69
CA GLU A 76 -5.28 -11.00 8.63
C GLU A 76 -5.62 -9.55 8.96
N ALA A 77 -6.77 -9.04 8.50
CA ALA A 77 -7.24 -7.72 8.89
C ALA A 77 -7.41 -7.60 10.43
N LEU A 78 -8.08 -8.56 11.06
CA LEU A 78 -8.32 -8.56 12.52
C LEU A 78 -7.04 -8.72 13.34
N ASN A 79 -6.03 -9.40 12.81
CA ASN A 79 -4.75 -9.56 13.52
C ASN A 79 -3.86 -8.32 13.41
N HIS A 80 -4.07 -7.49 12.38
CA HIS A 80 -3.24 -6.32 12.11
C HIS A 80 -3.86 -4.98 12.58
N PHE A 81 -5.14 -4.95 12.94
CA PHE A 81 -5.93 -3.74 13.22
C PHE A 81 -6.78 -3.88 14.48
#